data_AF-A0A9P6AXP7-F1
#
_entry.id   AF-A0A9P6AXP7-F1
#
_cell.length_a   1.000
_cell.length_b   1.000
_cell.length_c   1.000
_cell.angle_alpha   90.00
_cell.angle_beta   90.00
_cell.angle_gamma   90.00
#
_symmetry.space_group_name_H-M   'P 1'
#
loop_
_entity.id
_entity.type
_entity.pdbx_description
1 polymer ?
#
loop_
_entity_poly.entity_id
_entity_poly.type
_entity_poly.pdbx_seq_one_letter_code
_entity_poly.pdbx_strand_id
1 'polypeptide(L)'
;MEQQKTAPPEVLKVVKWLRSSKSGIKIRVGILNGKRIDYFKGKSAVKALLSPGYAKLKGVPPQPKTEEEASAQLLAMIPFAFFLRVERGASSGGSSSPKHLQIVQQQTFQADMHFAWFYDGPQWTTYLGGAVMVGVILAGVMFPLWPPIMRLGAYYLSLLFFGLIGLFFAIAIFRLIFYIITVIVASPGIMDLP
;
A
#
# COMPACT_ATOMS: atom_id res chain seq x y z
N MET A 1 -10.51 -9.24 -18.97
CA MET A 1 -9.49 -10.07 -18.27
C MET A 1 -8.80 -11.04 -19.21
N GLU A 2 -9.45 -11.55 -20.27
CA GLU A 2 -8.80 -12.47 -21.21
C GLU A 2 -7.60 -11.86 -21.94
N GLN A 3 -7.70 -10.60 -22.36
CA GLN A 3 -6.60 -9.85 -23.00
C GLN A 3 -5.34 -9.72 -22.11
N GLN A 4 -5.51 -9.72 -20.78
CA GLN A 4 -4.40 -9.66 -19.83
C GLN A 4 -3.63 -10.99 -19.77
N LYS A 5 -4.28 -12.13 -20.07
CA LYS A 5 -3.65 -13.45 -20.04
C LYS A 5 -2.73 -13.68 -21.25
N THR A 6 -2.99 -13.00 -22.36
CA THR A 6 -2.19 -13.06 -23.59
C THR A 6 -0.93 -12.20 -23.52
N ALA A 7 -0.76 -11.41 -22.45
CA ALA A 7 0.37 -10.50 -22.34
C ALA A 7 1.70 -11.26 -22.16
N PRO A 8 2.77 -10.83 -22.87
CA PRO A 8 4.10 -11.36 -22.65
C PRO A 8 4.54 -11.21 -21.18
N PRO A 9 5.32 -12.16 -20.65
CA PRO A 9 5.77 -12.14 -19.26
C PRO A 9 6.61 -10.89 -18.93
N GLU A 10 7.29 -10.31 -19.91
CA GLU A 10 8.06 -9.08 -19.78
C GLU A 10 7.15 -7.87 -19.52
N VAL A 11 6.06 -7.74 -20.28
CA VAL A 11 5.05 -6.67 -20.12
C VAL A 11 4.37 -6.78 -18.77
N LEU A 12 4.01 -7.99 -18.35
CA LEU A 12 3.43 -8.27 -17.04
C LEU A 12 4.35 -7.81 -15.89
N LYS A 13 5.66 -8.03 -16.00
CA LYS A 13 6.63 -7.56 -15.00
C LYS A 13 6.70 -6.05 -14.94
N VAL A 14 6.69 -5.36 -16.09
CA VAL A 14 6.66 -3.89 -16.13
C VAL A 14 5.40 -3.37 -15.45
N VAL A 15 4.23 -3.89 -15.82
CA VAL A 15 2.94 -3.50 -15.24
C VAL A 15 2.89 -3.76 -13.73
N LYS A 16 3.37 -4.93 -13.28
CA LYS A 16 3.44 -5.28 -11.85
C LYS A 16 4.35 -4.31 -11.09
N TRP A 17 5.47 -3.89 -11.69
CA TRP A 17 6.35 -2.89 -11.09
C TRP A 17 5.72 -1.50 -11.08
N LEU A 18 5.10 -1.06 -12.19
CA LEU A 18 4.39 0.22 -12.29
C LEU A 18 3.26 0.33 -11.26
N ARG A 19 2.54 -0.77 -11.00
CA ARG A 19 1.48 -0.85 -9.99
C ARG A 19 2.03 -0.86 -8.56
N SER A 20 3.28 -1.25 -8.36
CA SER A 20 3.90 -1.27 -7.04
C SER A 20 4.32 0.14 -6.59
N SER A 21 4.42 0.35 -5.28
CA SER A 21 4.90 1.63 -4.71
C SER A 21 6.33 2.00 -5.13
N LYS A 22 7.10 1.06 -5.70
CA LYS A 22 8.49 1.26 -6.13
C LYS A 22 8.60 2.11 -7.41
N SER A 23 7.52 2.25 -8.17
CA SER A 23 7.50 3.05 -9.41
C SER A 23 7.45 4.56 -9.17
N GLY A 24 7.07 5.00 -7.96
CA GLY A 24 6.89 6.42 -7.64
C GLY A 24 5.71 7.09 -8.34
N ILE A 25 4.82 6.32 -8.98
CA ILE A 25 3.63 6.85 -9.65
C ILE A 25 2.63 7.32 -8.60
N LYS A 26 2.15 8.57 -8.75
CA LYS A 26 1.07 9.10 -7.90
C LYS A 26 -0.27 8.51 -8.35
N ILE A 27 -0.77 7.55 -7.58
CA ILE A 27 -2.07 6.93 -7.78
C ILE A 27 -3.14 7.79 -7.12
N ARG A 28 -4.28 7.99 -7.80
CA ARG A 28 -5.46 8.69 -7.32
C ARG A 28 -6.67 7.79 -7.47
N VAL A 29 -7.71 8.01 -6.67
CA VAL A 29 -8.95 7.24 -6.72
C VAL A 29 -10.02 8.02 -7.46
N GLY A 30 -10.68 7.39 -8.42
CA GLY A 30 -11.83 7.92 -9.14
C GLY A 30 -13.01 6.94 -9.10
N ILE A 31 -14.16 7.35 -9.63
CA ILE A 31 -15.35 6.52 -9.71
C ILE A 31 -15.65 6.24 -11.18
N LEU A 32 -15.61 4.98 -11.58
CA LEU A 32 -15.97 4.51 -12.91
C LEU A 32 -17.17 3.58 -12.79
N ASN A 33 -18.29 3.92 -13.44
CA ASN A 33 -19.54 3.14 -13.39
C ASN A 33 -19.98 2.78 -11.95
N GLY A 34 -19.86 3.71 -11.01
CA GLY A 34 -20.20 3.51 -9.59
C GLY A 34 -19.14 2.75 -8.78
N LYS A 35 -18.12 2.17 -9.40
CA LYS A 35 -17.00 1.49 -8.71
C LYS A 35 -15.82 2.43 -8.51
N ARG A 36 -15.19 2.38 -7.33
CA ARG A 36 -13.91 3.05 -7.10
C ARG A 36 -12.80 2.35 -7.87
N ILE A 37 -12.06 3.11 -8.67
CA ILE A 37 -10.94 2.61 -9.47
C ILE A 37 -9.75 3.55 -9.32
N ASP A 38 -8.56 2.95 -9.27
CA ASP A 38 -7.31 3.69 -9.21
C ASP A 38 -6.94 4.21 -10.59
N TYR A 39 -6.45 5.44 -10.66
CA TYR A 39 -5.96 6.04 -11.89
C TYR A 39 -4.69 6.85 -11.65
N PHE A 40 -3.93 7.09 -12.72
CA PHE A 40 -2.67 7.82 -12.71
C PHE A 40 -2.58 8.75 -13.92
N LYS A 41 -1.61 9.68 -13.90
CA LYS A 41 -1.31 10.56 -15.04
C LYS A 41 -0.23 9.93 -15.92
N GLY A 42 -0.38 9.93 -17.25
CA GLY A 42 0.59 9.35 -18.19
C GLY A 42 2.02 9.85 -17.96
N LYS A 43 2.20 11.15 -17.68
CA LYS A 43 3.49 11.80 -17.40
C LYS A 43 4.22 11.18 -16.21
N SER A 44 3.47 10.75 -15.19
CA SER A 44 4.07 10.04 -14.05
C SER A 44 4.55 8.64 -14.42
N ALA A 45 3.87 7.95 -15.33
CA ALA A 45 4.32 6.66 -15.83
C ALA A 45 5.57 6.80 -16.72
N VAL A 46 5.61 7.77 -17.63
CA VAL A 46 6.80 8.08 -18.44
C VAL A 46 8.01 8.36 -17.54
N LYS A 47 7.84 9.20 -16.52
CA LYS A 47 8.89 9.48 -15.53
C LYS A 47 9.32 8.23 -14.76
N ALA A 48 8.40 7.31 -14.47
CA ALA A 48 8.72 6.05 -13.81
C ALA A 48 9.58 5.14 -14.71
N LEU A 49 9.29 5.02 -16.01
CA LEU A 49 10.11 4.24 -16.94
C LEU A 49 11.52 4.84 -17.12
N LEU A 50 11.65 6.16 -17.09
CA LEU A 50 12.95 6.84 -17.15
C LEU A 50 13.72 6.78 -15.82
N SER A 51 13.09 6.34 -14.73
CA SER A 51 13.73 6.32 -13.41
C SER A 51 14.78 5.20 -13.29
N PRO A 52 15.80 5.37 -12.44
CA PRO A 52 16.78 4.31 -12.17
C PRO A 52 16.15 3.08 -11.49
N GLY A 53 14.90 3.18 -11.01
CA GLY A 53 14.14 2.04 -10.50
C GLY A 53 13.78 1.03 -11.60
N TYR A 54 13.53 1.51 -12.82
CA TYR A 54 13.27 0.66 -13.98
C TYR A 54 14.54 -0.03 -14.47
N ALA A 55 15.68 0.67 -14.47
CA ALA A 55 16.99 0.14 -14.85
C ALA A 55 17.41 -1.12 -14.06
N LYS A 56 16.93 -1.26 -12.83
CA LYS A 56 17.24 -2.38 -11.93
C LYS A 56 16.42 -3.64 -12.21
N LEU A 57 15.41 -3.55 -13.07
CA LEU A 57 14.53 -4.67 -13.39
C LEU A 57 15.20 -5.60 -14.41
N LYS A 58 15.06 -6.91 -14.19
CA LYS A 58 15.57 -7.96 -15.10
C LYS A 58 14.42 -8.63 -15.84
N GLY A 59 14.62 -8.91 -17.12
CA GLY A 59 13.60 -9.53 -17.98
C GLY A 59 12.40 -8.61 -18.23
N VAL A 60 12.68 -7.33 -18.41
CA VAL A 60 11.75 -6.29 -18.89
C VAL A 60 12.36 -5.67 -20.14
N PRO A 61 11.56 -4.99 -20.99
CA PRO A 61 12.09 -4.22 -22.11
C PRO A 61 13.17 -3.23 -21.65
N PRO A 62 14.18 -2.94 -22.49
CA PRO A 62 15.26 -2.04 -22.12
C PRO A 62 14.72 -0.68 -21.68
N GLN A 63 15.44 -0.05 -20.75
CA GLN A 63 15.07 1.27 -20.27
C GLN A 63 15.03 2.25 -21.45
N PRO A 64 13.90 2.93 -21.68
CA PRO A 64 13.81 3.93 -22.73
C PRO A 64 14.77 5.09 -22.41
N LYS A 65 15.43 5.62 -23.44
CA LYS A 65 16.37 6.74 -23.31
C LYS A 65 15.65 8.09 -23.48
N THR A 66 14.56 8.08 -24.23
CA THR A 66 13.77 9.27 -24.57
C THR A 66 12.33 9.13 -24.06
N GLU A 67 11.67 10.26 -23.79
CA GLU A 67 10.24 10.28 -23.44
C GLU A 67 9.35 9.64 -24.52
N GLU A 68 9.74 9.78 -25.79
CA GLU A 68 9.06 9.20 -26.95
C GLU A 68 9.10 7.68 -26.91
N GLU A 69 10.27 7.07 -26.69
CA GLU A 69 10.42 5.62 -26.55
C GLU A 69 9.61 5.09 -25.36
N ALA A 70 9.62 5.80 -24.23
CA ALA A 70 8.84 5.43 -23.05
C ALA A 70 7.33 5.48 -23.34
N SER A 71 6.88 6.48 -24.10
CA SER A 71 5.49 6.61 -24.50
C SER A 71 5.06 5.54 -25.51
N ALA A 72 5.93 5.18 -26.45
CA ALA A 72 5.71 4.07 -27.38
C ALA A 72 5.66 2.71 -26.66
N GLN A 73 6.55 2.48 -25.69
CA GLN A 73 6.51 1.27 -24.85
C GLN A 73 5.20 1.16 -24.08
N LEU A 74 4.70 2.25 -23.48
CA LEU A 74 3.42 2.27 -22.78
C LEU A 74 2.22 2.10 -23.74
N LEU A 75 2.30 2.65 -24.95
CA LEU A 75 1.29 2.46 -26.00
C LEU A 75 1.18 0.99 -26.39
N ALA A 76 2.31 0.29 -26.55
CA ALA A 76 2.33 -1.15 -26.85
C ALA A 76 1.68 -2.02 -25.75
N MET A 77 1.50 -1.50 -24.53
CA MET A 77 0.86 -2.21 -23.42
C MET A 77 -0.66 -2.04 -23.37
N ILE A 78 -1.22 -1.03 -24.05
CA ILE A 78 -2.66 -0.72 -24.07
C ILE A 78 -3.52 -1.90 -24.53
N PRO A 79 -3.18 -2.67 -25.59
CA PRO A 79 -4.00 -3.78 -26.08
C PRO A 79 -4.26 -4.88 -25.05
N PHE A 80 -3.40 -5.02 -24.03
CA PHE A 80 -3.58 -6.00 -22.97
C PHE A 80 -4.55 -5.53 -21.87
N ALA A 81 -5.04 -4.29 -21.93
CA ALA A 81 -6.04 -3.73 -21.02
C ALA A 81 -5.62 -3.82 -19.53
N PHE A 82 -4.34 -3.64 -19.22
CA PHE A 82 -3.86 -3.47 -17.83
C PHE A 82 -4.23 -2.09 -17.27
N PHE A 83 -4.20 -1.09 -18.14
CA PHE A 83 -4.68 0.25 -17.89
C PHE A 83 -5.37 0.78 -19.15
N LEU A 84 -6.39 1.61 -18.98
CA LEU A 84 -7.13 2.21 -20.09
C LEU A 84 -7.20 3.72 -19.90
N ARG A 85 -7.20 4.46 -21.01
CA ARG A 85 -7.39 5.89 -21.02
C ARG A 85 -8.78 6.23 -20.47
N VAL A 86 -8.79 7.18 -19.55
CA VAL A 86 -10.01 7.71 -18.93
C VAL A 86 -10.03 9.23 -18.98
N GLU A 87 -11.22 9.78 -19.15
CA GLU A 87 -11.49 11.20 -18.97
C GLU A 87 -12.01 11.46 -17.56
N ARG A 88 -11.56 12.57 -16.98
CA ARG A 88 -11.98 13.00 -15.65
C ARG A 88 -13.15 13.95 -15.80
N GLY A 89 -14.32 13.49 -15.43
CA GLY A 89 -15.52 14.33 -15.30
C GLY A 89 -15.50 15.18 -14.04
N ALA A 90 -16.67 15.77 -13.76
CA ALA A 90 -16.91 16.58 -12.57
C ALA A 90 -16.62 15.80 -11.27
N SER A 91 -16.24 16.52 -10.22
CA SER A 91 -16.08 15.93 -8.89
C SER A 91 -17.44 15.81 -8.21
N SER A 92 -17.67 14.70 -7.51
CA SER A 92 -18.98 14.37 -6.94
C SER A 92 -19.32 15.14 -5.64
N GLY A 93 -18.50 16.12 -5.23
CA GLY A 93 -18.70 16.85 -3.97
C GLY A 93 -17.49 17.65 -3.49
N GLY A 94 -16.83 18.41 -4.38
CA GLY A 94 -15.69 19.29 -4.03
C GLY A 94 -14.31 18.76 -4.45
N SER A 95 -13.24 19.49 -4.10
CA SER A 95 -11.85 19.25 -4.57
C SER A 95 -11.26 17.90 -4.11
N SER A 96 -11.66 17.43 -2.92
CA SER A 96 -11.21 16.16 -2.31
C SER A 96 -12.07 14.95 -2.68
N SER A 97 -13.23 15.17 -3.32
CA SER A 97 -14.12 14.08 -3.70
C SER A 97 -13.59 13.31 -4.92
N PRO A 98 -13.81 11.98 -4.99
CA PRO A 98 -13.41 11.19 -6.15
C PRO A 98 -14.06 11.75 -7.42
N LYS A 99 -13.25 11.90 -8.48
CA LYS A 99 -13.75 12.37 -9.78
C LYS A 99 -14.44 11.23 -10.51
N HIS A 100 -15.52 11.55 -11.21
CA HIS A 100 -16.12 10.59 -12.13
C HIS A 100 -15.15 10.34 -13.28
N LEU A 101 -14.96 9.07 -13.63
CA LEU A 101 -14.10 8.63 -14.72
C LEU A 101 -14.97 8.00 -15.80
N GLN A 102 -14.66 8.31 -17.05
CA GLN A 102 -15.28 7.69 -18.21
C GLN A 102 -14.21 7.09 -19.11
N ILE A 103 -14.42 5.86 -19.58
CA ILE A 103 -13.49 5.21 -20.51
C ILE A 103 -13.65 5.85 -21.88
N VAL A 104 -12.55 6.28 -22.48
CA VAL A 104 -12.53 6.79 -23.85
C VAL A 104 -12.45 5.60 -24.81
N GLN A 105 -13.28 5.54 -25.86
CA GLN A 105 -13.20 4.42 -26.81
C GLN A 105 -11.89 4.43 -27.62
N GLN A 106 -11.43 5.62 -28.01
CA GLN A 106 -10.15 5.78 -28.70
C GLN A 106 -8.98 5.72 -27.71
N GLN A 107 -8.41 4.52 -27.59
CA GLN A 107 -7.26 4.26 -26.72
C GLN A 107 -5.96 4.69 -27.41
N THR A 108 -5.40 5.80 -26.96
CA THR A 108 -4.07 6.28 -27.37
C THR A 108 -3.29 6.71 -26.14
N PHE A 109 -1.98 6.52 -26.17
CA PHE A 109 -1.11 6.92 -25.07
C PHE A 109 -0.57 8.34 -25.31
N GLN A 110 -0.81 9.24 -24.36
CA GLN A 110 -0.19 10.57 -24.32
C GLN A 110 0.14 10.93 -22.88
N ALA A 111 1.26 11.63 -22.66
CA ALA A 111 1.76 11.95 -21.33
C ALA A 111 0.77 12.81 -20.52
N ASP A 112 -0.01 13.68 -21.15
CA ASP A 112 -0.94 14.56 -20.43
C ASP A 112 -2.28 13.90 -20.07
N MET A 113 -2.55 12.72 -20.61
CA MET A 113 -3.79 11.99 -20.38
C MET A 113 -3.79 11.20 -19.06
N HIS A 114 -4.97 10.76 -18.65
CA HIS A 114 -5.17 9.97 -17.44
C HIS A 114 -5.53 8.53 -17.80
N PHE A 115 -5.04 7.60 -16.99
CA PHE A 115 -5.21 6.16 -17.23
C PHE A 115 -5.69 5.49 -15.95
N ALA A 116 -6.76 4.71 -16.04
CA ALA A 116 -7.26 3.91 -14.92
C ALA A 116 -6.65 2.51 -14.95
N TRP A 117 -6.28 2.00 -13.78
CA TRP A 117 -5.76 0.66 -13.57
C TRP A 117 -6.89 -0.36 -13.59
N PHE A 118 -6.73 -1.39 -14.40
CA PHE A 118 -7.58 -2.59 -14.44
C PHE A 118 -6.82 -3.84 -14.01
N TYR A 119 -5.63 -3.65 -13.44
CA TYR A 119 -4.78 -4.69 -12.88
C TYR A 119 -4.72 -4.55 -11.36
N ASP A 120 -5.39 -5.47 -10.67
CA ASP A 120 -5.49 -5.46 -9.20
C ASP A 120 -4.23 -6.02 -8.51
N GLY A 121 -3.24 -6.51 -9.27
CA GLY A 121 -2.02 -7.07 -8.70
C GLY A 121 -2.25 -8.39 -7.95
N PRO A 122 -1.20 -8.94 -7.31
CA PRO A 122 -1.34 -10.17 -6.54
C PRO A 122 -2.09 -9.90 -5.23
N GLN A 123 -3.37 -10.25 -5.18
CA GLN A 123 -4.25 -10.18 -4.00
C GLN A 123 -3.89 -11.23 -2.91
N TRP A 124 -2.78 -11.95 -3.09
CA TRP A 124 -2.34 -13.03 -2.19
C TRP A 124 -2.21 -12.56 -0.74
N THR A 125 -1.72 -11.35 -0.50
CA THR A 125 -1.58 -10.82 0.88
C THR A 125 -2.93 -10.65 1.56
N THR A 126 -3.96 -10.22 0.83
CA THR A 126 -5.32 -10.10 1.36
C THR A 126 -5.93 -11.47 1.62
N TYR A 127 -5.74 -12.43 0.69
CA TYR A 127 -6.22 -13.80 0.90
C TYR A 127 -5.50 -14.48 2.08
N LEU A 128 -4.18 -14.32 2.19
CA LEU A 128 -3.39 -14.83 3.30
C LEU A 128 -3.80 -14.17 4.62
N GLY A 129 -3.99 -12.86 4.63
CA GLY A 129 -4.48 -12.12 5.80
C GLY A 129 -5.86 -12.60 6.23
N GLY A 130 -6.77 -12.82 5.27
CA GLY A 130 -8.09 -13.40 5.53
C GLY A 130 -8.00 -14.82 6.11
N ALA A 131 -7.16 -15.69 5.53
CA ALA A 131 -6.94 -17.05 6.02
C ALA A 131 -6.36 -17.07 7.44
N VAL A 132 -5.37 -16.21 7.73
CA VAL A 132 -4.80 -16.08 9.08
C VAL A 132 -5.84 -15.58 10.07
N MET A 133 -6.62 -14.56 9.72
CA MET A 133 -7.69 -14.04 10.57
C MET A 133 -8.71 -15.14 10.92
N VAL A 134 -9.18 -15.88 9.91
CA VAL A 134 -10.09 -17.02 10.10
C VAL A 134 -9.44 -18.09 10.98
N GLY A 135 -8.17 -18.42 10.73
CA GLY A 135 -7.41 -19.39 11.52
C GLY A 135 -7.28 -19.02 12.99
N VAL A 136 -7.01 -17.74 13.30
CA VAL A 136 -6.91 -17.23 14.68
C VAL A 136 -8.26 -17.31 15.39
N ILE A 137 -9.34 -16.89 14.74
CA ILE A 137 -10.69 -16.98 15.31
C ILE A 137 -11.06 -18.44 15.56
N LEU A 138 -10.83 -19.32 14.59
CA LEU A 138 -11.10 -20.74 14.71
C LEU A 138 -10.30 -21.37 15.86
N ALA A 139 -9.01 -21.05 15.96
CA ALA A 139 -8.17 -21.52 17.06
C ALA A 139 -8.70 -21.07 18.43
N GLY A 140 -9.18 -19.83 18.54
CA GLY A 140 -9.79 -19.31 19.76
C GLY A 140 -11.10 -20.01 20.14
N VAL A 141 -12.00 -20.22 19.18
CA VAL A 141 -13.26 -20.94 19.41
C VAL A 141 -13.00 -22.41 19.77
N MET A 142 -11.97 -23.02 19.20
CA MET A 142 -11.55 -24.39 19.51
C MET A 142 -10.74 -24.52 20.79
N PHE A 143 -10.50 -23.46 21.55
CA PHE A 143 -9.77 -23.52 22.83
C PHE A 143 -10.25 -24.63 23.79
N PRO A 144 -11.56 -24.93 23.92
CA PRO A 144 -12.03 -26.05 24.74
C PRO A 144 -11.53 -27.43 24.28
N LEU A 145 -11.27 -27.60 22.98
CA LEU A 145 -10.80 -28.84 22.36
C LEU A 145 -9.27 -28.97 22.36
N TRP A 146 -8.53 -27.97 22.86
CA TRP A 146 -7.08 -28.00 22.83
C TRP A 146 -6.51 -29.11 23.73
N PRO A 147 -5.44 -29.80 23.28
CA PRO A 147 -4.70 -30.74 24.12
C PRO A 147 -4.32 -30.10 25.46
N PRO A 148 -4.35 -30.86 26.57
CA PRO A 148 -4.05 -30.32 27.91
C PRO A 148 -2.72 -29.55 27.98
N ILE A 149 -1.69 -29.98 27.24
CA ILE A 149 -0.38 -29.34 27.20
C ILE A 149 -0.45 -27.89 26.67
N MET A 150 -1.26 -27.63 25.65
CA MET A 150 -1.39 -26.29 25.05
C MET A 150 -2.16 -25.34 25.95
N ARG A 151 -3.17 -25.85 26.67
CA ARG A 151 -3.92 -25.06 27.66
C ARG A 151 -3.01 -24.62 28.80
N LEU A 152 -2.13 -25.50 29.26
CA LEU A 152 -1.13 -25.17 30.27
C LEU A 152 -0.12 -24.14 29.75
N GLY A 153 0.35 -24.27 28.51
CA GLY A 153 1.21 -23.28 27.87
C GLY A 153 0.54 -21.90 27.75
N ALA A 154 -0.72 -21.84 27.33
CA ALA A 154 -1.50 -20.61 27.26
C ALA A 154 -1.64 -19.96 28.65
N TYR A 155 -1.92 -20.75 29.69
CA TYR A 155 -2.00 -20.26 31.07
C TYR A 155 -0.70 -19.60 31.53
N TYR A 156 0.44 -20.27 31.36
CA TYR A 156 1.74 -19.70 31.74
C TYR A 156 2.11 -18.48 30.89
N LEU A 157 1.78 -18.49 29.59
CA LEU A 157 2.00 -17.35 28.72
C LEU A 157 1.17 -16.14 29.15
N SER A 158 -0.10 -16.34 29.51
CA SER A 158 -0.94 -15.28 30.07
C SER A 158 -0.36 -14.73 31.38
N LEU A 159 0.06 -15.61 32.30
CA LEU A 159 0.67 -15.20 33.57
C LEU A 159 1.98 -14.42 33.35
N LEU A 160 2.79 -14.84 32.37
CA LEU A 160 4.01 -14.14 31.97
C LEU A 160 3.70 -12.73 31.45
N PHE A 161 2.71 -12.58 30.56
CA PHE A 161 2.29 -11.27 30.05
C PHE A 161 1.79 -10.36 31.17
N PHE A 162 0.99 -10.88 32.11
CA PHE A 162 0.57 -10.11 33.29
C PHE A 162 1.75 -9.68 34.16
N GLY A 163 2.73 -10.57 34.36
CA GLY A 163 3.96 -10.24 35.08
C GLY A 163 4.77 -9.14 34.38
N LEU A 164 4.92 -9.22 33.05
CA LEU A 164 5.65 -8.23 32.25
C LEU A 164 4.96 -6.87 32.26
N ILE A 165 3.63 -6.84 32.18
CA ILE A 165 2.82 -5.63 32.33
C ILE A 165 3.00 -5.04 33.74
N GLY A 166 2.92 -5.87 34.78
CA GLY A 166 3.16 -5.43 36.17
C GLY A 166 4.55 -4.82 36.36
N LEU A 167 5.58 -5.44 35.79
CA LEU A 167 6.94 -4.90 35.81
C LEU A 167 7.05 -3.55 35.09
N PHE A 168 6.41 -3.41 33.93
CA PHE A 168 6.36 -2.15 33.20
C PHE A 168 5.73 -1.02 34.04
N PHE A 169 4.62 -1.31 34.71
CA PHE A 169 3.98 -0.36 35.63
C PHE A 169 4.87 -0.03 36.83
N ALA A 170 5.54 -1.02 37.42
CA ALA A 170 6.46 -0.79 38.52
C ALA A 170 7.57 0.20 38.10
N ILE A 171 8.23 -0.04 36.96
CA ILE A 171 9.28 0.86 36.43
C ILE A 171 8.71 2.27 36.17
N ALA A 172 7.51 2.37 35.62
CA ALA A 172 6.85 3.66 35.38
C ALA A 172 6.56 4.43 36.68
N ILE A 173 6.06 3.74 37.71
CA ILE A 173 5.79 4.33 39.03
C ILE A 173 7.09 4.76 39.70
N PHE A 174 8.12 3.91 39.71
CA PHE A 174 9.44 4.28 40.24
C PHE A 174 9.96 5.53 39.56
N ARG A 175 9.93 5.58 38.22
CA ARG A 175 10.34 6.76 37.46
C ARG A 175 9.53 8.00 37.82
N LEU A 176 8.21 7.87 38.00
CA LEU A 176 7.34 8.98 38.41
C LEU A 176 7.72 9.52 39.80
N ILE A 177 7.96 8.63 40.76
CA ILE A 177 8.38 9.01 42.13
C ILE A 177 9.71 9.76 42.08
N PHE A 178 10.71 9.20 41.38
CA PHE A 178 12.01 9.88 41.21
C PHE A 178 11.85 11.25 40.56
N TYR A 179 11.01 11.36 39.53
CA TYR A 179 10.74 12.65 38.89
C TYR A 179 10.12 13.67 39.84
N ILE A 180 9.11 13.29 40.64
CA ILE A 180 8.49 14.17 41.63
C ILE A 180 9.52 14.62 42.66
N ILE A 181 10.33 13.70 43.19
CA ILE A 181 11.39 14.03 44.14
C ILE A 181 12.40 14.98 43.51
N THR A 182 12.88 14.70 42.30
CA THR A 182 13.84 15.57 41.61
C THR A 182 13.26 16.96 41.36
N VAL A 183 12.00 17.10 40.95
CA VAL A 183 11.35 18.40 40.73
C VAL A 183 11.18 19.20 42.02
N ILE A 184 10.92 18.55 43.16
CA ILE A 184 10.77 19.22 44.45
C ILE A 184 12.13 19.57 45.07
N VAL A 185 13.11 18.67 44.98
CA VAL A 185 14.46 18.85 45.54
C VAL A 185 15.31 19.78 44.69
N ALA A 186 15.23 19.68 43.36
CA ALA A 186 15.72 20.72 42.46
C ALA A 186 14.66 21.83 42.42
N SER A 187 14.65 22.64 43.47
CA SER A 187 13.89 23.89 43.53
C SER A 187 14.00 24.61 42.17
N PRO A 188 12.90 25.03 41.52
CA PRO A 188 12.96 25.89 40.35
C PRO A 188 13.41 27.28 40.82
N GLY A 189 14.71 27.40 41.07
CA GLY A 189 15.37 28.62 41.48
C GLY A 189 16.46 28.96 40.48
N ILE A 190 16.28 30.08 39.78
CA ILE A 190 17.30 30.86 39.06
C ILE A 190 17.60 30.45 37.59
N MET A 191 16.60 30.11 36.76
CA MET A 191 16.80 30.15 35.30
C MET A 191 15.76 30.95 34.50
N ASP A 192 14.73 31.50 35.16
CA ASP A 192 13.84 32.50 34.58
C ASP A 192 14.01 33.84 35.33
N LEU A 193 15.16 34.49 35.15
CA LEU A 193 15.31 35.94 35.34
C LEU A 193 15.55 36.56 33.95
N PRO A 194 14.92 37.70 33.64
CA PRO A 194 14.83 38.29 32.29
C PRO A 194 16.19 38.58 31.63
#